data_AF-A0A965R3Y9-F1
#
_entry.id   AF-A0A965R3Y9-F1
#
_cell.length_a   1.000
_cell.length_b   1.000
_cell.length_c   1.000
_cell.angle_alpha   90.00
_cell.angle_beta   90.00
_cell.angle_gamma   90.00
#
_symmetry.space_group_name_H-M   'P 1'
#
loop_
_entity.id
_entity.type
_entity.pdbx_description
1 polymer ?
#
loop_
_entity_poly.entity_id
_entity_poly.type
_entity_poly.pdbx_seq_one_letter_code
_entity_poly.pdbx_strand_id
1 'polypeptide(L)' 'MGLLDGMEPILLLRPCKVRRILESLEKDDRKLLEAAIADRTKWTSYALSRALAERGIDVKADTLSVHRRGECSCLKT' A
#
# COMPACT_ATOMS: atom_id res chain seq x y z
N MET A 1 29.15 -24.63 11.85
CA MET A 1 27.84 -23.95 11.87
C MET A 1 27.98 -22.68 11.05
N GLY A 2 27.22 -22.55 9.97
CA GLY A 2 27.29 -21.41 9.06
C GLY A 2 26.41 -20.25 9.55
N LEU A 3 26.79 -19.02 9.19
CA LEU A 3 26.10 -17.77 9.57
C LEU A 3 24.61 -17.70 9.16
N LEU A 4 24.17 -18.59 8.26
CA LEU A 4 22.84 -18.59 7.65
C LEU A 4 21.98 -19.78 8.11
N ASP A 5 22.47 -20.58 9.06
CA ASP A 5 21.75 -21.73 9.60
C ASP A 5 20.60 -21.25 10.51
N GLY A 6 19.36 -21.68 10.23
CA GLY A 6 18.17 -21.29 11.01
C GLY A 6 17.41 -20.05 10.51
N MET A 7 17.65 -19.59 9.28
CA MET A 7 16.87 -18.49 8.69
C MET A 7 15.48 -18.99 8.25
N GLU A 8 14.51 -18.96 9.15
CA GLU A 8 13.12 -19.30 8.85
C GLU A 8 12.35 -18.06 8.36
N PRO A 9 11.59 -18.15 7.26
CA PRO A 9 10.80 -17.02 6.76
C PRO A 9 9.66 -16.73 7.74
N ILE A 10 9.72 -15.56 8.38
CA ILE A 10 8.65 -15.10 9.27
C ILE A 10 7.43 -14.72 8.41
N LEU A 11 6.43 -15.59 8.36
CA LEU A 11 5.17 -15.37 7.63
C LEU A 11 4.23 -14.43 8.43
N LEU A 12 4.65 -13.19 8.64
CA LEU A 12 3.75 -12.16 9.17
C LEU A 12 2.82 -11.70 8.05
N LEU A 13 1.57 -12.20 8.02
CA LEU A 13 0.49 -11.59 7.25
C LEU A 13 0.18 -10.21 7.82
N ARG A 14 0.97 -9.20 7.45
CA ARG A 14 0.64 -7.82 7.76
C ARG A 14 -0.43 -7.33 6.78
N PRO A 15 -1.43 -6.56 7.26
CA PRO A 15 -2.35 -5.88 6.36
C PRO A 15 -1.55 -4.94 5.44
N CYS A 16 -1.96 -4.84 4.17
CA CYS A 16 -1.34 -3.92 3.23
C CYS A 16 -1.32 -2.51 3.82
N LYS A 17 -0.19 -1.80 3.72
CA LYS A 17 -0.07 -0.42 4.22
C LYS A 17 -1.16 0.50 3.65
N VAL A 18 -1.54 0.30 2.38
CA VAL A 18 -2.63 1.03 1.72
C VAL A 18 -3.97 0.79 2.43
N ARG A 19 -4.28 -0.46 2.80
CA ARG A 19 -5.50 -0.79 3.55
C ARG A 19 -5.52 -0.10 4.91
N ARG A 20 -4.41 -0.14 5.64
CA ARG A 20 -4.29 0.53 6.94
C ARG A 20 -4.53 2.04 6.83
N ILE A 21 -4.04 2.67 5.76
CA ILE A 21 -4.29 4.08 5.47
C ILE A 21 -5.78 4.29 5.21
N LEU A 22 -6.40 3.49 4.33
CA LEU A 22 -7.84 3.57 4.03
C LEU A 22 -8.73 3.39 5.27
N GLU A 23 -8.34 2.49 6.19
CA GLU A 23 -9.04 2.26 7.45
C GLU A 23 -8.86 3.40 8.46
N SER A 24 -7.80 4.20 8.32
CA SER A 24 -7.54 5.37 9.18
C SER A 24 -8.23 6.65 8.67
N LEU A 25 -8.81 6.63 7.47
CA LEU A 25 -9.48 7.77 6.85
C LEU A 25 -11.00 7.76 7.10
N GLU A 26 -11.61 8.93 7.10
CA GLU A 26 -13.06 9.07 7.11
C GLU A 26 -13.69 8.53 5.82
N LYS A 27 -14.99 8.22 5.85
CA LYS A 27 -15.68 7.56 4.73
C LYS A 27 -15.55 8.32 3.41
N ASP A 28 -15.57 9.65 3.44
CA ASP A 28 -15.47 10.49 2.24
C ASP A 28 -14.04 10.52 1.68
N ASP A 29 -13.03 10.76 2.52
CA ASP A 29 -11.62 10.71 2.11
C ASP A 29 -11.21 9.33 1.61
N ARG A 30 -11.70 8.28 2.27
CA ARG A 30 -11.47 6.90 1.87
C ARG A 30 -11.96 6.66 0.45
N LYS A 31 -13.19 7.05 0.12
CA LYS A 31 -13.73 6.92 -1.25
C LYS A 31 -12.92 7.71 -2.27
N LEU A 32 -12.49 8.91 -1.91
CA LEU A 32 -11.65 9.75 -2.78
C LEU A 32 -10.31 9.06 -3.08
N LEU A 33 -9.68 8.49 -2.05
CA LEU A 33 -8.42 7.77 -2.19
C LEU A 33 -8.60 6.47 -2.97
N GLU A 34 -9.66 5.70 -2.73
CA GLU A 34 -9.98 4.50 -3.52
C GLU A 34 -10.16 4.84 -5.01
N ALA A 35 -10.88 5.92 -5.32
CA ALA A 35 -11.03 6.41 -6.68
C ALA A 35 -9.68 6.84 -7.30
N ALA A 36 -8.84 7.55 -6.56
CA ALA A 36 -7.52 7.95 -7.02
C ALA A 36 -6.56 6.76 -7.22
N ILE A 37 -6.67 5.72 -6.40
CA ILE A 37 -5.90 4.48 -6.56
C ILE A 37 -6.36 3.74 -7.83
N ALA A 38 -7.67 3.70 -8.09
CA ALA A 38 -8.25 3.05 -9.27
C ALA A 38 -7.93 3.82 -10.58
N ASP A 39 -7.86 5.15 -10.53
CA ASP A 39 -7.60 6.00 -11.69
C ASP A 39 -6.11 6.05 -12.05
N ARG A 40 -5.68 5.06 -12.85
CA ARG A 40 -4.29 4.94 -13.32
C ARG A 40 -3.90 5.99 -14.37
N THR A 41 -4.88 6.64 -14.98
CA THR A 41 -4.67 7.63 -16.04
C THR A 41 -4.37 9.00 -15.43
N LYS A 42 -5.13 9.38 -14.40
CA LYS A 42 -4.97 10.65 -13.69
C LYS A 42 -3.84 10.59 -12.67
N TRP A 43 -3.61 9.44 -12.04
CA TRP A 43 -2.63 9.29 -10.96
C TRP A 43 -1.64 8.15 -11.21
N THR A 44 -0.39 8.51 -11.55
CA THR A 44 0.72 7.56 -11.46
C THR A 44 1.00 7.22 -9.99
N SER A 45 1.55 6.03 -9.74
CA SER A 45 1.84 5.59 -8.36
C SER A 45 2.80 6.55 -7.64
N TYR A 46 3.70 7.19 -8.38
CA TYR A 46 4.61 8.22 -7.86
C TYR A 46 3.89 9.53 -7.55
N ALA A 47 3.07 10.03 -8.47
CA ALA A 47 2.30 11.26 -8.25
C ALA A 47 1.35 11.14 -7.05
N LEU A 48 0.66 9.99 -6.92
CA LEU A 48 -0.22 9.73 -5.80
C LEU A 48 0.53 9.63 -4.48
N SER A 49 1.68 8.94 -4.46
CA SER A 49 2.57 8.86 -3.30
C SER A 49 3.01 10.25 -2.83
N ARG A 50 3.39 11.14 -3.76
CA ARG A 50 3.81 12.50 -3.43
C ARG A 50 2.65 13.35 -2.91
N ALA A 51 1.49 13.31 -3.57
CA ALA A 51 0.30 14.06 -3.15
C ALA A 51 -0.22 13.62 -1.77
N LEU A 52 -0.02 12.35 -1.42
CA LEU A 52 -0.31 11.80 -0.09
C LEU A 52 0.72 12.25 0.94
N ALA A 53 2.01 12.26 0.58
CA ALA A 53 3.06 12.75 1.47
C ALA A 53 2.88 14.23 1.82
N GLU A 54 2.44 15.06 0.88
CA GLU A 54 2.08 16.47 1.13
C GLU A 54 0.92 16.64 2.13
N ARG A 55 0.09 15.61 2.30
CA ARG A 55 -1.01 15.55 3.28
C ARG A 55 -0.60 14.85 4.58
N GLY A 56 0.68 14.54 4.76
CA GLY A 56 1.21 13.85 5.93
C GLY A 56 1.03 12.32 5.90
N ILE A 57 0.60 11.75 4.77
CA ILE A 57 0.42 10.31 4.60
C ILE A 57 1.64 9.73 3.89
N ASP A 58 2.50 9.05 4.65
CA ASP A 58 3.67 8.36 4.08
C ASP A 58 3.27 7.01 3.44
N VAL A 59 3.26 6.96 2.12
CA VAL A 59 3.14 5.72 1.35
C VAL A 59 4.09 5.73 0.17
N LYS A 60 4.85 4.64 -0.02
CA LYS A 60 5.77 4.52 -1.16
C LYS A 60 5.00 4.23 -2.45
N ALA A 61 5.48 4.80 -3.55
CA ALA A 61 4.96 4.52 -4.90
C ALA A 61 5.02 3.01 -5.25
N ASP A 62 6.04 2.31 -4.76
CA ASP A 62 6.18 0.86 -4.92
C ASP A 62 5.03 0.11 -4.24
N THR A 63 4.69 0.49 -3.01
CA THR A 63 3.56 -0.09 -2.26
C THR A 63 2.22 0.15 -2.98
N LEU A 64 2.00 1.33 -3.56
CA LEU A 64 0.82 1.60 -4.38
C LEU A 64 0.80 0.75 -5.65
N SER A 65 1.96 0.50 -6.26
CA SER A 65 2.08 -0.33 -7.46
C SER A 65 1.79 -1.80 -7.16
N VAL A 66 2.36 -2.35 -6.08
CA VAL A 66 2.06 -3.71 -5.57
C VAL A 66 0.57 -3.85 -5.25
N HIS A 67 -0.02 -2.86 -4.59
CA HIS A 67 -1.47 -2.86 -4.30
C HIS A 67 -2.30 -2.86 -5.58
N ARG A 68 -1.99 -2.00 -6.56
CA ARG A 68 -2.66 -1.93 -7.86
C ARG A 68 -2.50 -3.21 -8.68
N ARG A 69 -1.37 -3.90 -8.55
CA ARG A 69 -1.12 -5.20 -9.21
C ARG A 69 -1.81 -6.37 -8.50
N GLY A 70 -2.37 -6.15 -7.31
CA GLY A 70 -3.02 -7.21 -6.53
C GLY A 70 -2.01 -8.14 -5.84
N GLU A 71 -0.73 -7.77 -5.77
CA GLU A 71 0.33 -8.59 -5.17
C GLU A 71 0.35 -8.47 -3.63
N CYS A 72 -0.50 -7.59 -3.08
CA CYS A 72 -0.61 -7.36 -1.64
C CYS A 72 -1.59 -8.32 -0.95
N SER A 73 -1.51 -8.38 0.38
CA SER A 73 -2.41 -9.18 1.24
C SER A 73 -3.91 -8.87 1.07
N CYS A 74 -4.28 -7.78 0.38
CA CYS A 74 -5.69 -7.48 0.10
C CYS A 74 -6.33 -8.42 -0.93
N LEU A 75 -5.55 -9.03 -1.82
CA LEU A 75 -6.05 -9.98 -2.82
C LEU A 75 -5.80 -11.45 -2.43
N LYS A 76 -4.87 -11.70 -1.51
CA LYS A 76 -4.55 -13.05 -1.00
C LYS A 76 -5.49 -13.54 0.11
N THR A 77 -6.59 -12.84 0.39
CA THR A 77 -7.55 -13.21 1.44
C THR A 77 -8.86 -13.72 0.88
#